data_AF-I4ILR0-F1
#
_entry.id   AF-I4ILR0-F1
#
_cell.length_a   1.000
_cell.length_b   1.000
_cell.length_c   1.000
_cell.angle_alpha   90.00
_cell.angle_beta   90.00
_cell.angle_gamma   90.00
#
_symmetry.space_group_name_H-M   'P 1'
#
loop_
_entity.id
_entity.type
_entity.pdbx_description
1 polymer ?
#
loop_
_entity_poly.entity_id
_entity_poly.type
_entity_poly.pdbx_seq_one_letter_code
_entity_poly.pdbx_strand_id
1 'polypeptide(L)' 'MNAVDTNVLIYVNDSRDPGKQTIAASLVANLTEGVLIWQVACEYLAASRKLEPFGYSDIDGLKIVNPFKSP' A
#
# COMPACT_ATOMS: atom_id res chain seq x y z
N MET A 1 10.95 15.18 -7.25
CA MET A 1 10.44 14.48 -6.06
C MET A 1 9.14 13.80 -6.46
N ASN A 2 9.14 12.46 -6.52
CA ASN A 2 7.95 11.69 -6.87
C ASN A 2 7.35 11.11 -5.58
N ALA A 3 6.21 11.63 -5.16
CA ALA A 3 5.49 11.10 -4.01
C ALA A 3 4.63 9.91 -4.45
N VAL A 4 4.63 8.84 -3.66
CA VAL A 4 3.74 7.70 -3.88
C VAL A 4 2.40 8.00 -3.23
N ASP A 5 1.30 7.76 -3.96
CA ASP A 5 -0.06 7.93 -3.48
C ASP A 5 -0.63 6.61 -2.91
N THR A 6 -1.65 6.71 -2.07
CA THR A 6 -2.30 5.56 -1.41
C THR A 6 -2.79 4.53 -2.41
N ASN A 7 -3.34 4.96 -3.56
CA ASN A 7 -3.86 4.02 -4.56
C ASN A 7 -2.76 3.10 -5.11
N VAL A 8 -1.54 3.62 -5.33
CA VAL A 8 -0.42 2.80 -5.82
C VAL A 8 -0.02 1.76 -4.78
N LEU A 9 0.03 2.16 -3.50
CA LEU A 9 0.34 1.25 -2.39
C LEU A 9 -0.72 0.17 -2.19
N ILE A 10 -2.01 0.52 -2.38
CA ILE A 10 -3.09 -0.46 -2.33
C ILE A 10 -2.94 -1.44 -3.49
N TYR A 11 -2.89 -0.93 -4.72
CA TYR A 11 -2.97 -1.77 -5.91
C TYR A 11 -1.76 -2.67 -6.12
N VAL A 12 -0.55 -2.28 -5.72
CA VAL A 12 0.61 -3.16 -5.84
C VAL A 12 0.42 -4.49 -5.08
N ASN A 13 -0.39 -4.46 -4.00
CA ASN A 13 -0.70 -5.63 -3.17
C ASN A 13 -2.14 -6.15 -3.38
N ASP A 14 -2.92 -5.57 -4.29
CA ASP A 14 -4.34 -5.94 -4.48
C ASP A 14 -4.54 -6.91 -5.65
N SER A 15 -4.60 -8.21 -5.35
CA SER A 15 -4.82 -9.25 -6.37
C SER A 15 -6.25 -9.27 -6.94
N ARG A 16 -7.18 -8.50 -6.37
CA ARG A 16 -8.57 -8.42 -6.84
C ARG A 16 -8.70 -7.56 -8.10
N ASP A 17 -7.72 -6.71 -8.38
CA ASP A 17 -7.63 -5.89 -9.61
C ASP A 17 -6.27 -6.12 -10.30
N PRO A 18 -6.10 -7.24 -11.04
CA PRO A 18 -4.81 -7.61 -11.65
C PRO A 18 -4.27 -6.58 -12.64
N GLY A 19 -5.17 -5.84 -13.30
CA GLY A 19 -4.80 -4.78 -14.25
C GLY A 19 -4.12 -3.62 -13.54
N LYS A 20 -4.76 -3.09 -12.47
CA LYS A 20 -4.16 -2.03 -11.67
C LYS A 20 -2.96 -2.51 -10.88
N GLN A 21 -2.95 -3.76 -10.42
CA GLN A 21 -1.81 -4.35 -9.75
C GLN A 21 -0.57 -4.37 -10.65
N THR A 22 -0.72 -4.79 -11.90
CA THR A 22 0.38 -4.81 -12.87
C THR A 22 0.97 -3.41 -13.11
N ILE A 23 0.08 -2.40 -13.24
CA ILE A 23 0.49 -1.00 -13.41
C ILE A 23 1.20 -0.48 -12.15
N ALA A 24 0.62 -0.71 -10.97
CA ALA A 24 1.20 -0.27 -9.70
C ALA A 24 2.56 -0.93 -9.43
N ALA A 25 2.69 -2.24 -9.68
CA ALA A 25 3.96 -2.95 -9.58
C ALA A 25 5.02 -2.38 -10.52
N SER A 26 4.64 -2.05 -11.77
CA SER A 26 5.54 -1.41 -12.74
C SER A 26 5.97 -0.01 -12.28
N LEU A 27 5.04 0.79 -11.73
CA LEU A 27 5.36 2.12 -11.20
C LEU A 27 6.33 2.06 -10.03
N VAL A 28 6.11 1.14 -9.08
CA VAL A 28 7.00 0.94 -7.92
C VAL A 28 8.37 0.43 -8.36
N ALA A 29 8.42 -0.55 -9.28
CA ALA A 29 9.69 -1.12 -9.76
C ALA A 29 10.57 -0.11 -10.52
N ASN A 30 9.96 0.89 -11.16
CA ASN A 30 10.67 1.94 -11.90
C ASN A 30 10.93 3.21 -11.07
N LEU A 31 10.52 3.24 -9.80
CA LEU A 31 10.72 4.39 -8.93
C LEU A 31 12.13 4.35 -8.32
N THR A 32 13.05 5.13 -8.89
CA THR A 32 14.44 5.22 -8.41
C THR A 32 14.58 6.00 -7.11
N GLU A 33 13.83 7.10 -6.96
CA GLU A 33 13.74 7.90 -5.74
C GLU A 33 12.29 8.29 -5.49
N GLY A 34 11.73 7.78 -4.39
CA GLY A 34 10.35 7.99 -3.99
C GLY A 34 10.24 8.64 -2.62
N VAL A 35 9.19 9.43 -2.42
CA VAL A 35 8.82 9.92 -1.09
C VAL A 35 7.50 9.31 -0.65
N LEU A 36 7.51 8.69 0.52
CA LEU A 36 6.30 8.29 1.22
C LEU A 36 5.95 9.37 2.25
N ILE A 37 4.88 10.11 1.98
CA ILE A 37 4.38 11.12 2.91
C ILE A 37 3.66 10.41 4.06
N TRP A 38 3.84 10.88 5.30
CA TRP A 38 3.23 10.24 6.48
C TRP A 38 1.70 10.16 6.40
N GLN A 39 1.04 11.15 5.78
CA GLN A 39 -0.41 11.16 5.55
C GLN A 39 -0.85 10.01 4.63
N VAL A 40 -0.11 9.75 3.55
CA VAL A 40 -0.35 8.63 2.63
C VAL A 40 -0.15 7.30 3.36
N ALA A 41 0.89 7.20 4.19
CA ALA A 41 1.11 5.99 4.99
C ALA A 41 -0.08 5.74 5.94
N CYS A 42 -0.58 6.76 6.64
CA CYS A 42 -1.75 6.64 7.50
C CYS A 42 -3.01 6.22 6.74
N GLU A 43 -3.25 6.81 5.56
CA GLU A 43 -4.38 6.48 4.71
C GLU A 43 -4.29 5.03 4.21
N TYR A 44 -3.12 4.58 3.78
CA TYR A 44 -2.87 3.20 3.39
C TYR A 44 -3.27 2.23 4.52
N LEU A 45 -2.84 2.48 5.76
CA LEU A 45 -3.20 1.62 6.90
C LEU A 45 -4.71 1.57 7.13
N ALA A 46 -5.39 2.71 7.05
CA ALA A 46 -6.83 2.79 7.22
C ALA A 46 -7.59 2.07 6.09
N ALA A 47 -7.14 2.26 4.84
CA ALA A 47 -7.73 1.64 3.66
C ALA A 47 -7.53 0.13 3.64
N SER A 48 -6.33 -0.37 3.92
CA SER A 48 -6.05 -1.82 4.01
C SER A 48 -6.95 -2.51 5.04
N ARG A 49 -7.13 -1.92 6.23
CA ARG A 49 -8.03 -2.45 7.27
C ARG A 49 -9.50 -2.45 6.85
N LYS A 50 -9.93 -1.42 6.11
CA LYS A 50 -11.29 -1.35 5.57
C LYS A 50 -11.53 -2.38 4.47
N LEU A 51 -10.49 -2.73 3.72
CA LEU A 51 -10.55 -3.63 2.57
C LEU A 51 -10.33 -5.11 2.93
N GLU A 52 -9.84 -5.41 4.14
CA GLU A 52 -9.58 -6.77 4.63
C GLU A 52 -10.83 -7.69 4.54
N PRO A 53 -12.04 -7.28 4.96
CA PRO A 53 -13.25 -8.10 4.79
C PRO A 53 -13.63 -8.37 3.32
N PHE A 54 -13.05 -7.60 2.39
CA PHE A 54 -13.27 -7.71 0.95
C PHE A 54 -12.17 -8.52 0.26
N GLY A 55 -11.37 -9.29 1.01
CA GLY A 55 -10.31 -10.14 0.45
C GLY A 55 -9.02 -9.39 0.10
N TYR A 56 -8.81 -8.19 0.68
CA TYR A 56 -7.47 -7.61 0.75
C TYR A 56 -6.69 -8.37 1.83
N SER A 57 -6.29 -9.59 1.49
CA SER A 57 -5.54 -10.48 2.37
C SER A 57 -4.27 -9.78 2.84
N ASP A 58 -3.92 -9.95 4.11
CA ASP A 58 -2.66 -9.48 4.72
C ASP A 58 -1.52 -9.47 3.71
N ILE A 59 -0.78 -8.36 3.68
CA ILE A 59 0.32 -8.09 2.77
C ILE A 59 1.43 -9.12 3.01
N ASP A 60 1.33 -10.33 2.49
CA ASP A 60 2.41 -11.34 2.47
C ASP A 60 3.15 -11.52 3.83
N GLY A 61 2.42 -11.52 4.94
CA GLY A 61 3.00 -11.65 6.29
C GLY A 61 3.63 -10.38 6.89
N LEU A 62 3.47 -9.22 6.24
CA LEU A 62 3.84 -7.92 6.77
C LEU A 62 2.87 -7.56 7.89
N LYS A 63 3.28 -7.83 9.14
CA LYS A 63 2.66 -7.17 10.29
C LYS A 63 2.80 -5.67 10.07
N ILE A 64 1.71 -5.01 9.74
CA ILE A 64 1.66 -3.56 9.84
C ILE A 64 1.72 -3.22 11.34
N VAL A 65 2.94 -3.07 11.85
CA VAL A 65 3.16 -2.57 13.19
C VAL A 65 2.82 -1.09 13.16
N ASN A 66 1.76 -0.71 13.85
CA ASN A 66 1.45 0.70 14.07
C ASN A 66 2.56 1.29 14.96
N PRO A 67 3.43 2.19 14.45
CA PRO A 67 4.54 2.73 15.23
C PRO A 67 4.09 3.66 16.37
N PHE A 68 2.79 4.02 16.40
CA PHE A 68 2.17 4.84 17.44
C PHE A 68 1.46 4.01 18.51
N LYS A 69 1.41 2.68 18.37
CA LYS A 69 1.07 1.78 19.47
C LYS A 69 2.36 1.14 19.97
N SER A 70 2.85 1.61 21.11
CA SER A 70 3.83 0.87 21.91
C SER A 70 3.30 -0.54 22.23
N PRO A 71 4.19 -1.53 22.40
CA PRO A 71 3.82 -2.94 22.59
C PRO A 71 2.81 -3.19 23.71
#